data_AF-A0AAT9GBE4-F1
#
_entry.id   AF-A0AAT9GBE4-F1
#
_cell.length_a   1.000
_cell.length_b   1.000
_cell.length_c   1.000
_cell.angle_alpha   90.00
_cell.angle_beta   90.00
_cell.angle_gamma   90.00
#
_symmetry.space_group_name_H-M   'P 1'
#
loop_
_entity.id
_entity.type
_entity.pdbx_description
1 polymer ?
#
loop_
_entity_poly.entity_id
_entity_poly.type
_entity_poly.pdbx_seq_one_letter_code
_entity_poly.pdbx_strand_id
1 'polypeptide(L)'
;MPDNVLNIVKRELQKEEWVLDIRISPTKQQSDGYNCGIFALENAHKITQMLNEDKSFDEIDKKLSEYKFDLNEKREEFTRALMEDEKCKEDLRNRKRPPRTKTSQSSISRENASLCCIM
;
A
#
# COMPACT_ATOMS: atom_id res chain seq x y z
N MET A 1 -8.37 -21.35 -5.47
CA MET A 1 -7.49 -21.48 -6.66
C MET A 1 -7.59 -22.90 -7.16
N PRO A 2 -7.58 -23.15 -8.48
CA PRO A 2 -7.36 -24.49 -8.98
C PRO A 2 -5.96 -24.96 -8.53
N ASP A 3 -5.84 -26.21 -8.10
CA ASP A 3 -4.62 -26.80 -7.49
C ASP A 3 -3.38 -26.68 -8.39
N ASN A 4 -3.55 -26.47 -9.69
CA ASN A 4 -2.46 -26.34 -10.65
C ASN A 4 -1.57 -25.11 -10.40
N VAL A 5 -2.13 -23.95 -10.04
CA VAL A 5 -1.35 -22.71 -9.91
C VAL A 5 -0.48 -22.74 -8.66
N LEU A 6 -0.99 -23.24 -7.53
CA LEU A 6 -0.20 -23.40 -6.31
C LEU A 6 1.01 -24.31 -6.54
N ASN A 7 0.78 -25.44 -7.23
CA ASN A 7 1.84 -26.40 -7.54
C ASN A 7 2.88 -25.81 -8.49
N ILE A 8 2.47 -24.96 -9.45
CA ILE A 8 3.39 -24.23 -10.32
C ILE A 8 4.24 -23.25 -9.49
N VAL A 9 3.61 -22.41 -8.67
CA VAL A 9 4.31 -21.41 -7.86
C VAL A 9 5.31 -22.06 -6.90
N LYS A 10 4.89 -23.12 -6.19
CA LYS A 10 5.80 -23.89 -5.31
C LYS A 10 6.97 -24.47 -6.07
N ARG A 11 6.72 -25.08 -7.24
CA ARG A 11 7.78 -25.69 -8.06
C ARG A 11 8.78 -24.66 -8.55
N GLU A 12 8.33 -23.49 -9.01
CA GLU A 12 9.24 -22.45 -9.49
C GLU A 12 10.07 -21.86 -8.36
N LEU A 13 9.47 -21.58 -7.20
CA LEU A 13 10.20 -20.98 -6.09
C LEU A 13 11.13 -21.97 -5.37
N GLN A 14 10.83 -23.27 -5.36
CA GLN A 14 11.70 -24.30 -4.77
C GLN A 14 13.03 -24.48 -5.52
N LYS A 15 13.10 -24.07 -6.80
CA LYS A 15 14.33 -24.16 -7.59
C LYS A 15 15.46 -23.29 -7.05
N GLU A 16 15.13 -22.29 -6.24
CA GLU A 16 16.09 -21.34 -5.67
C GLU A 16 16.51 -21.69 -4.23
N GLU A 17 16.15 -22.87 -3.70
CA GLU A 17 16.50 -23.30 -2.33
C GLU A 17 15.84 -22.47 -1.20
N TRP A 18 14.82 -21.67 -1.52
CA TRP A 18 14.04 -20.92 -0.53
C TRP A 18 13.11 -21.85 0.25
N VAL A 19 13.11 -21.72 1.58
CA VAL A 19 12.06 -22.31 2.42
C VAL A 19 10.76 -21.56 2.17
N LEU A 20 9.86 -22.20 1.43
CA LEU A 20 8.58 -21.63 1.04
C LEU A 20 7.53 -21.87 2.12
N ASP A 21 7.38 -20.88 2.99
CA ASP A 21 6.21 -20.79 3.87
C ASP A 21 5.09 -19.98 3.18
N ILE A 22 4.55 -20.54 2.11
CA ILE A 22 3.39 -19.95 1.41
C ILE A 22 2.11 -20.40 2.09
N ARG A 23 1.43 -19.45 2.73
CA ARG A 23 0.08 -19.62 3.28
C ARG A 23 -0.97 -19.12 2.28
N ILE A 24 -2.01 -19.94 2.06
CA ILE A 24 -3.19 -19.52 1.30
C ILE A 24 -4.24 -19.07 2.30
N SER A 25 -4.60 -17.79 2.25
CA SER A 25 -5.72 -17.28 3.04
C SER A 25 -7.05 -17.77 2.48
N PRO A 26 -7.99 -18.24 3.31
CA PRO A 26 -9.35 -18.59 2.89
C PRO A 26 -10.25 -17.37 2.67
N THR A 27 -9.71 -16.15 2.78
CA THR A 27 -10.44 -14.89 2.62
C THR A 27 -11.25 -14.87 1.32
N LYS A 28 -12.46 -14.34 1.41
CA LYS A 28 -13.38 -14.24 0.28
C LYS A 28 -12.71 -13.47 -0.86
N GLN A 29 -12.62 -14.10 -2.02
CA GLN A 29 -12.13 -13.44 -3.22
C GLN A 29 -13.15 -12.42 -3.73
N GLN A 30 -12.66 -11.33 -4.29
CA GLN A 30 -13.50 -10.39 -5.01
C GLN A 30 -14.20 -11.08 -6.19
N SER A 31 -15.47 -10.72 -6.41
CA SER A 31 -16.33 -11.37 -7.39
C SER A 31 -16.45 -10.62 -8.71
N ASP A 32 -15.98 -9.38 -8.80
CA ASP A 32 -15.97 -8.61 -10.04
C ASP A 32 -14.58 -8.60 -10.71
N GLY A 33 -14.54 -8.33 -12.02
CA GLY A 33 -13.32 -8.44 -12.81
C GLY A 33 -12.45 -7.18 -12.89
N TYR A 34 -12.78 -6.09 -12.20
CA TYR A 34 -12.15 -4.78 -12.44
C TYR A 34 -11.75 -4.00 -11.18
N ASN A 35 -12.17 -4.39 -9.98
CA ASN A 35 -11.70 -3.78 -8.72
C ASN A 35 -10.52 -4.53 -8.06
N CYS A 36 -9.87 -5.46 -8.76
CA CYS A 36 -8.81 -6.31 -8.19
C CYS A 36 -7.66 -5.52 -7.54
N GLY A 37 -7.30 -4.39 -8.14
CA GLY A 37 -6.29 -3.49 -7.56
C GLY A 37 -6.72 -2.86 -6.24
N ILE A 38 -7.94 -2.33 -6.16
CA ILE A 38 -8.48 -1.69 -4.94
C ILE A 38 -8.62 -2.73 -3.84
N PHE A 39 -9.16 -3.91 -4.17
CA PHE A 39 -9.29 -5.01 -3.23
C PHE A 39 -7.92 -5.46 -2.69
N ALA A 40 -6.91 -5.58 -3.55
CA ALA A 40 -5.56 -5.92 -3.12
C ALA A 40 -4.96 -4.86 -2.17
N LEU A 41 -5.14 -3.58 -2.48
CA LEU A 41 -4.64 -2.48 -1.65
C LEU A 41 -5.29 -2.45 -0.26
N GLU A 42 -6.62 -2.57 -0.18
CA GLU A 42 -7.34 -2.56 1.10
C GLU A 42 -6.98 -3.77 1.98
N ASN A 43 -6.87 -4.97 1.39
CA ASN A 43 -6.41 -6.14 2.13
C ASN A 43 -4.96 -5.99 2.58
N ALA A 44 -4.06 -5.48 1.74
CA ALA A 44 -2.67 -5.23 2.10
C ALA A 44 -2.55 -4.19 3.23
N HIS A 45 -3.33 -3.12 3.18
CA HIS A 45 -3.41 -2.12 4.24
C HIS A 45 -3.85 -2.78 5.56
N LYS A 46 -4.92 -3.60 5.53
CA LYS A 46 -5.43 -4.25 6.73
C LYS A 46 -4.44 -5.26 7.32
N ILE A 47 -3.80 -6.07 6.47
CA ILE A 47 -2.74 -6.99 6.88
C ILE A 47 -1.59 -6.22 7.54
N THR A 48 -1.12 -5.15 6.91
CA THR A 48 -0.02 -4.32 7.43
C THR A 48 -0.37 -3.75 8.81
N GLN A 49 -1.58 -3.21 8.98
CA GLN A 49 -2.05 -2.73 10.28
C GLN A 49 -2.00 -3.83 11.34
N MET A 50 -2.51 -5.02 11.02
CA MET A 50 -2.57 -6.13 11.97
C MET A 50 -1.20 -6.71 12.29
N LEU A 51 -0.28 -6.75 11.32
CA LEU A 51 1.11 -7.13 11.57
C LEU A 51 1.81 -6.14 12.51
N ASN A 52 1.55 -4.84 12.35
CA ASN A 52 2.07 -3.80 13.27
C ASN A 52 1.44 -3.89 14.68
N GLU A 53 0.29 -4.55 14.82
CA GLU A 53 -0.37 -4.87 16.10
C GLU A 53 0.05 -6.25 16.66
N ASP A 54 1.12 -6.86 16.11
CA ASP A 54 1.63 -8.19 16.46
C ASP A 54 0.57 -9.30 16.41
N LYS A 55 -0.40 -9.18 15.49
CA LYS A 55 -1.48 -10.18 15.33
C LYS A 55 -0.97 -11.44 14.65
N SER A 56 -1.49 -12.58 15.12
CA SER A 56 -1.22 -13.87 14.49
C SER A 56 -1.85 -13.95 13.10
N PHE A 57 -1.29 -14.79 12.22
CA PHE A 57 -1.86 -15.02 10.89
C PHE A 57 -3.28 -15.59 10.93
N ASP A 58 -3.64 -16.34 11.98
CA ASP A 58 -5.00 -16.87 12.17
C ASP A 58 -6.00 -15.74 12.50
N GLU A 59 -5.60 -14.77 13.32
CA GLU A 59 -6.40 -13.57 13.57
C GLU A 59 -6.56 -12.71 12.31
N ILE A 60 -5.49 -12.59 11.51
CA ILE A 60 -5.52 -11.89 10.22
C ILE A 60 -6.52 -12.55 9.28
N ASP A 61 -6.41 -13.87 9.05
CA ASP A 61 -7.33 -14.60 8.16
C ASP A 61 -8.78 -14.48 8.62
N LYS A 62 -9.02 -14.59 9.94
CA LYS A 62 -10.35 -14.38 10.51
C LYS A 62 -10.85 -12.97 10.22
N LYS A 63 -10.02 -11.95 10.46
CA LYS A 63 -10.44 -10.55 10.30
C LYS A 63 -10.70 -10.21 8.84
N LEU A 64 -9.87 -10.67 7.92
CA LEU A 64 -10.06 -10.48 6.49
C LEU A 64 -11.33 -11.17 5.97
N SER A 65 -11.73 -12.31 6.53
CA SER A 65 -12.99 -12.98 6.18
C SER A 65 -14.24 -12.18 6.56
N GLU A 66 -14.14 -11.39 7.63
CA GLU A 66 -15.21 -10.52 8.14
C GLU A 66 -15.16 -9.10 7.56
N TYR A 67 -13.99 -8.70 7.03
CA TYR A 67 -13.74 -7.35 6.56
C TYR A 67 -14.53 -7.06 5.28
N LYS A 68 -15.36 -6.03 5.36
CA LYS A 68 -16.18 -5.56 4.26
C LYS A 68 -15.93 -4.08 4.07
N PHE A 69 -15.76 -3.69 2.82
CA PHE A 69 -15.61 -2.32 2.38
C PHE A 69 -16.35 -2.15 1.07
N ASP A 70 -16.86 -0.95 0.83
CA ASP A 70 -17.49 -0.62 -0.44
C ASP A 70 -16.42 -0.26 -1.46
N LEU A 71 -16.35 -1.03 -2.55
CA LEU A 71 -15.33 -0.86 -3.58
C LEU A 71 -15.48 0.46 -4.35
N ASN A 72 -16.71 0.98 -4.51
CA ASN A 72 -16.93 2.27 -5.17
C ASN A 72 -16.52 3.42 -4.26
N GLU A 73 -16.86 3.35 -2.97
CA GLU A 73 -16.40 4.33 -1.98
C GLU A 73 -14.88 4.40 -1.95
N LYS A 74 -14.21 3.24 -1.88
CA LYS A 74 -12.75 3.17 -1.92
C LYS A 74 -12.16 3.69 -3.21
N ARG A 75 -12.79 3.42 -4.36
CA ARG A 75 -12.37 3.99 -5.65
C ARG A 75 -12.39 5.52 -5.63
N GLU A 76 -13.44 6.11 -5.08
CA GLU A 76 -13.55 7.57 -4.95
C GLU A 76 -12.52 8.15 -3.98
N GLU A 77 -12.30 7.46 -2.84
CA GLU A 77 -11.27 7.83 -1.85
C GLU A 77 -9.87 7.86 -2.49
N PHE A 78 -9.47 6.76 -3.15
CA PHE A 78 -8.18 6.69 -3.85
C PHE A 78 -8.05 7.75 -4.95
N THR A 79 -9.12 8.00 -5.71
CA THR A 79 -9.11 9.01 -6.77
C THR A 79 -8.87 10.41 -6.19
N ARG A 80 -9.53 10.73 -5.08
CA ARG A 80 -9.35 12.02 -4.39
C ARG A 80 -7.94 12.19 -3.87
N ALA A 81 -7.40 11.17 -3.19
CA ALA A 81 -6.03 11.19 -2.69
C ALA A 81 -5.00 11.42 -3.81
N LEU A 82 -5.20 10.79 -4.98
CA LEU A 82 -4.32 10.99 -6.15
C LEU A 82 -4.42 12.41 -6.72
N MET A 83 -5.61 12.99 -6.81
CA MET A 83 -5.80 14.38 -7.27
C MET A 83 -5.14 15.39 -6.32
N GLU A 84 -5.25 15.17 -5.01
CA GLU A 84 -4.62 16.01 -3.99
C GLU A 84 -3.09 15.93 -4.04
N ASP A 85 -2.55 14.72 -4.18
CA ASP A 85 -1.11 14.49 -4.35
C ASP A 85 -0.57 15.15 -5.64
N GLU A 86 -1.30 15.06 -6.75
CA GLU A 86 -0.92 15.74 -8.01
C GLU A 86 -0.91 17.26 -7.85
N LYS A 87 -1.94 17.82 -7.22
CA LYS A 87 -2.00 19.26 -6.92
C LYS A 87 -0.84 19.69 -6.01
N CYS A 88 -0.54 18.92 -4.98
CA CYS A 88 0.59 19.19 -4.08
C CYS A 88 1.93 19.20 -4.83
N LYS A 89 2.14 18.22 -5.72
CA LYS A 89 3.33 18.16 -6.57
C LYS A 89 3.44 19.37 -7.50
N GLU A 90 2.33 19.83 -8.04
CA GLU A 90 2.29 21.02 -8.90
C GLU A 90 2.62 22.30 -8.11
N ASP A 91 2.05 22.47 -6.92
CA ASP A 91 2.37 23.60 -6.04
C ASP A 91 3.86 23.62 -5.65
N LEU A 92 4.45 22.45 -5.37
CA LEU A 92 5.88 22.31 -5.10
C LEU A 92 6.75 22.68 -6.30
N ARG A 93 6.34 22.31 -7.52
CA ARG A 93 7.03 22.73 -8.76
C ARG A 93 6.96 24.24 -8.98
N ASN A 94 5.82 24.84 -8.65
CA ASN A 94 5.54 26.26 -8.87
C ASN A 94 6.05 27.19 -7.76
N ARG A 95 6.50 26.66 -6.62
CA ARG A 95 7.24 27.43 -5.61
C ARG A 95 8.55 27.95 -6.21
N LYS A 96 8.53 29.19 -6.70
CA LYS A 96 9.75 29.94 -7.05
C LYS A 96 10.69 29.90 -5.85
N ARG A 97 11.92 29.39 -6.06
CA ARG A 97 12.99 29.51 -5.07
C ARG A 97 13.09 30.98 -4.66
N PRO A 98 13.07 31.31 -3.36
CA PRO A 98 13.31 32.68 -2.94
C PRO A 98 14.68 33.13 -3.50
N PRO A 99 14.84 34.41 -3.87
CA PRO A 99 16.13 34.94 -4.28
C PRO A 99 17.16 34.55 -3.21
N ARG A 100 18.28 33.97 -3.64
CA ARG A 100 19.36 33.55 -2.75
C ARG A 100 20.00 34.79 -2.14
N THR A 101 19.42 35.32 -1.06
CA THR A 101 20.02 36.39 -0.28
C THR A 101 21.26 35.84 0.42
N LYS A 102 22.41 36.44 0.11
CA LYS A 102 23.69 36.14 0.74
C LYS A 102 23.69 36.73 2.15
N THR A 103 23.13 36.04 3.15
CA THR A 103 23.38 36.40 4.55
C THR A 103 23.40 35.15 5.44
N SER A 104 24.60 34.88 5.96
CA SER A 104 24.99 34.09 7.13
C SER A 104 24.50 32.64 7.28
N GLN A 105 25.48 31.74 7.32
CA GLN A 105 25.35 30.37 7.80
C GLN A 105 24.64 30.34 9.16
N SER A 106 23.37 29.95 9.15
CA SER A 106 22.71 29.30 10.26
C SER A 106 22.24 27.94 9.74
N SER A 107 22.53 26.90 10.50
CA SER A 107 22.24 25.50 10.21
C SER A 107 20.75 25.27 9.96
N ILE A 108 20.33 25.37 8.71
CA ILE A 108 19.05 24.82 8.27
C ILE A 108 19.26 23.31 8.18
N SER A 109 18.83 22.60 9.22
CA SER A 109 18.66 21.15 9.20
C SER A 109 17.90 20.78 7.92
N ARG A 110 18.48 19.86 7.15
CA ARG A 110 17.90 19.27 5.94
C ARG A 110 16.70 18.36 6.24
N GLU A 111 15.95 18.62 7.30
CA GLU A 111 14.91 17.69 7.78
C GLU A 111 13.51 18.01 7.25
N ASN A 112 13.26 19.19 6.67
CA ASN A 112 11.88 19.61 6.35
C ASN A 112 11.55 19.73 4.85
N ALA A 113 12.37 19.17 3.95
CA ALA A 113 12.12 19.21 2.51
C ALA A 113 11.46 17.95 1.93
N SER A 114 11.04 17.01 2.77
CA SER A 114 10.37 15.77 2.34
C SER A 114 9.22 15.39 3.26
N LEU A 115 8.44 16.37 3.70
CA LEU A 115 7.14 16.10 4.32
C LEU A 115 6.14 15.75 3.21
N CYS A 116 6.01 14.43 3.01
CA CYS A 116 4.82 13.73 2.55
C CYS A 116 3.63 14.63 2.19
N CYS A 117 3.30 14.72 0.90
CA CYS A 117 1.98 15.19 0.46
C CYS A 117 0.85 14.17 0.78
N ILE A 118 1.19 13.04 1.42
CA ILE A 118 0.24 12.05 1.93
C ILE A 118 0.71 11.69 3.33
N MET A 119 0.11 12.30 4.36
CA MET A 119 0.09 11.78 5.73
C MET A 119 -1.34 11.35 6.04
#